data_AF-A0A454D3P0-F1
#
_entry.id   AF-A0A454D3P0-F1
#
_cell.length_a   1.000
_cell.length_b   1.000
_cell.length_c   1.000
_cell.angle_alpha   90.00
_cell.angle_beta   90.00
_cell.angle_gamma   90.00
#
_symmetry.space_group_name_H-M   'P 1'
#
loop_
_entity.id
_entity.type
_entity.pdbx_description
1 polymer ?
#
loop_
_entity_poly.entity_id
_entity_poly.type
_entity_poly.pdbx_seq_one_letter_code
_entity_poly.pdbx_strand_id
1 'polypeptide(L)'
;SESRNILHANAKGIGDWFYDKKQAVHGLKRQIQLDTSLDIVPHLRQTLISGGFGLSYYGNKQGEMFRHDPSLNKSGYDPRVRGWYKQTLAENKAITTKPYVSVTMQTLVVTLTDPVIENEQIIGVAASNLALDKLIKDVLAIEVPGAGQAILIDRQGTVVAHKNKDFILKQVSEIAPELNIDSLIQ
;
A
#
# COMPACT_ATOMS: atom_id res chain seq x y z
N SER A 1 -2.66 11.38 -28.29
CA SER A 1 -3.87 12.20 -28.15
C SER A 1 -3.75 13.01 -26.87
N GLU A 2 -4.49 14.10 -26.74
CA GLU A 2 -4.55 14.91 -25.53
C GLU A 2 -4.91 14.09 -24.28
N SER A 3 -5.89 13.18 -24.41
CA SER A 3 -6.27 12.23 -23.34
C SER A 3 -5.10 11.36 -22.88
N ARG A 4 -4.23 10.90 -23.80
CA ARG A 4 -3.03 10.11 -23.44
C ARG A 4 -2.02 10.94 -22.67
N ASN A 5 -1.81 12.19 -23.04
CA ASN A 5 -0.86 13.07 -22.36
C ASN A 5 -1.34 13.40 -20.93
N ILE A 6 -2.63 13.71 -20.77
CA ILE A 6 -3.25 13.97 -19.46
C ILE A 6 -3.14 12.73 -18.55
N LEU A 7 -3.50 11.56 -19.06
CA LEU A 7 -3.40 10.31 -18.29
C LEU A 7 -1.94 9.99 -17.92
N HIS A 8 -1.00 10.16 -18.84
CA HIS A 8 0.42 9.92 -18.57
C HIS A 8 0.98 10.86 -17.49
N ALA A 9 0.65 12.16 -17.55
CA ALA A 9 1.08 13.13 -16.55
C ALA A 9 0.51 12.81 -15.16
N ASN A 10 -0.78 12.47 -15.06
CA ASN A 10 -1.41 12.08 -13.81
C ASN A 10 -0.86 10.75 -13.27
N ALA A 11 -0.66 9.75 -14.14
CA ALA A 11 -0.06 8.48 -13.76
C ALA A 11 1.36 8.65 -13.21
N LYS A 12 2.17 9.52 -13.85
CA LYS A 12 3.50 9.88 -13.33
C LYS A 12 3.40 10.54 -11.95
N GLY A 13 2.52 11.53 -11.78
CA GLY A 13 2.35 12.21 -10.49
C GLY A 13 1.91 11.27 -9.37
N ILE A 14 0.98 10.36 -9.65
CA ILE A 14 0.57 9.30 -8.71
C ILE A 14 1.73 8.35 -8.42
N GLY A 15 2.50 7.98 -9.44
CA GLY A 15 3.68 7.13 -9.32
C GLY A 15 4.74 7.73 -8.40
N ASP A 16 5.09 9.00 -8.61
CA ASP A 16 6.05 9.75 -7.78
C ASP A 16 5.54 9.86 -6.34
N TRP A 17 4.28 10.25 -6.15
CA TRP A 17 3.64 10.31 -4.82
C TRP A 17 3.69 8.96 -4.10
N PHE A 18 3.40 7.87 -4.82
CA PHE A 18 3.41 6.53 -4.26
C PHE A 18 4.82 6.04 -3.94
N TYR A 19 5.80 6.43 -4.75
CA TYR A 19 7.22 6.19 -4.48
C TYR A 19 7.65 6.85 -3.17
N ASP A 20 7.27 8.09 -2.92
CA ASP A 20 7.57 8.79 -1.66
C ASP A 20 6.97 8.07 -0.44
N LYS A 21 5.75 7.52 -0.58
CA LYS A 21 5.16 6.67 0.48
C LYS A 21 6.02 5.44 0.76
N LYS A 22 6.55 4.79 -0.27
CA LYS A 22 7.48 3.66 -0.07
C LYS A 22 8.75 4.10 0.63
N GLN A 23 9.30 5.26 0.29
CA GLN A 23 10.50 5.81 0.94
C GLN A 23 10.28 6.07 2.44
N ALA A 24 9.09 6.50 2.85
CA ALA A 24 8.77 6.68 4.27
C ALA A 24 8.83 5.35 5.06
N VAL A 25 8.33 4.25 4.48
CA VAL A 25 8.43 2.90 5.08
C VAL A 25 9.86 2.37 5.04
N HIS A 26 10.58 2.64 3.95
CA HIS A 26 12.00 2.29 3.83
C HIS A 26 12.86 2.96 4.90
N GLY A 27 12.62 4.25 5.16
CA GLY A 27 13.28 5.00 6.23
C GLY A 27 13.03 4.40 7.61
N LEU A 28 11.79 4.01 7.91
CA LEU A 28 11.43 3.29 9.14
C LEU A 28 12.23 1.98 9.27
N LYS A 29 12.18 1.14 8.23
CA LYS A 29 12.91 -0.12 8.17
C LYS A 29 14.41 0.09 8.39
N ARG A 30 14.99 1.15 7.84
CA ARG A 30 16.41 1.49 8.04
C ARG A 30 16.72 1.82 9.50
N GLN A 31 15.87 2.57 10.20
CA GLN A 31 16.08 2.88 11.62
C GLN A 31 16.03 1.62 12.49
N ILE A 32 15.06 0.73 12.26
CA ILE A 32 14.95 -0.55 12.98
C ILE A 32 16.20 -1.43 12.75
N GLN A 33 16.76 -1.42 11.53
CA GLN A 33 17.97 -2.18 11.23
C GLN A 33 19.26 -1.60 11.84
N LEU A 34 19.28 -0.30 12.14
CA LEU A 34 20.44 0.33 12.76
C LEU A 34 20.51 0.01 14.26
N ASP A 35 19.36 -0.13 14.90
CA ASP A 35 19.23 -0.52 16.30
C ASP A 35 17.96 -1.37 16.49
N THR A 36 18.16 -2.67 16.70
CA THR A 36 17.05 -3.62 16.92
C THR A 36 16.44 -3.52 18.33
N SER A 37 17.07 -2.76 19.23
CA SER A 37 16.56 -2.43 20.58
C SER A 37 15.82 -1.08 20.66
N LEU A 38 15.73 -0.37 19.53
CA LEU A 38 15.08 0.94 19.41
C LEU A 38 13.66 0.95 20.02
N ASP A 39 13.33 2.02 20.75
CA ASP A 39 11.93 2.34 21.03
C ASP A 39 11.22 2.68 19.72
N ILE A 40 10.51 1.69 19.18
CA ILE A 40 9.97 1.75 17.83
C ILE A 40 8.74 2.66 17.71
N VAL A 41 8.01 2.92 18.81
CA VAL A 41 6.71 3.60 18.76
C VAL A 41 6.80 5.04 18.23
N PRO A 42 7.74 5.89 18.71
CA PRO A 42 7.96 7.22 18.13
C PRO A 42 8.27 7.19 16.63
N HIS A 43 9.03 6.21 16.16
CA HIS A 43 9.40 6.08 14.75
C HIS A 43 8.20 5.66 13.89
N LEU A 44 7.37 4.74 14.37
CA LEU A 44 6.10 4.39 13.73
C LEU A 44 5.18 5.62 13.63
N ARG A 45 5.10 6.42 14.69
CA ARG A 45 4.30 7.66 14.69
C ARG A 45 4.86 8.70 13.72
N GLN A 46 6.17 8.88 13.69
CA GLN A 46 6.83 9.78 12.74
C GLN A 46 6.53 9.35 11.30
N THR A 47 6.69 8.07 10.96
CA THR A 47 6.37 7.52 9.65
C THR A 47 4.90 7.68 9.30
N LEU A 48 4.00 7.46 10.26
CA LEU A 48 2.57 7.71 10.07
C LEU A 48 2.29 9.16 9.68
N ILE A 49 2.85 10.12 10.43
CA ILE A 49 2.59 11.55 10.24
C ILE A 49 3.23 12.06 8.95
N SER A 50 4.53 11.85 8.75
CA SER A 50 5.24 12.34 7.56
C SER A 50 4.82 11.62 6.28
N GLY A 51 4.52 10.32 6.40
CA GLY A 51 4.00 9.50 5.31
C GLY A 51 2.51 9.71 5.05
N GLY A 52 1.76 10.38 5.92
CA GLY A 52 0.31 10.53 5.78
C GLY A 52 -0.43 9.18 5.73
N PHE A 53 -0.01 8.21 6.53
CA PHE A 53 -0.64 6.90 6.61
C PHE A 53 -1.78 6.87 7.62
N GLY A 54 -2.69 5.90 7.48
CA GLY A 54 -3.72 5.66 8.49
C GLY A 54 -3.28 4.69 9.59
N LEU A 55 -2.23 3.90 9.32
CA LEU A 55 -1.64 3.00 10.30
C LEU A 55 -0.17 2.76 9.94
N SER A 56 0.73 2.82 10.91
CA SER A 56 2.13 2.38 10.76
C SER A 56 2.47 1.40 11.88
N TYR A 57 3.18 0.33 11.53
CA TYR A 57 3.41 -0.81 12.42
C TYR A 57 4.62 -1.65 12.02
N TYR A 58 5.07 -2.48 12.95
CA TYR A 58 6.14 -3.46 12.78
C TYR A 58 5.71 -4.78 13.41
N GLY A 59 5.83 -5.87 12.64
CA GLY A 59 5.69 -7.23 13.17
C GLY A 59 7.06 -7.91 13.17
N ASN A 60 7.51 -8.46 14.29
CA ASN A 60 8.77 -9.18 14.34
C ASN A 60 8.60 -10.70 14.11
N LYS A 61 9.71 -11.42 13.95
CA LYS A 61 9.72 -12.88 13.74
C LYS A 61 9.23 -13.68 14.95
N GLN A 62 9.24 -13.09 16.14
CA GLN A 62 8.69 -13.66 17.37
C GLN A 62 7.16 -13.64 17.40
N GLY A 63 6.52 -12.87 16.51
CA GLY A 63 5.06 -12.72 16.45
C GLY A 63 4.54 -11.54 17.27
N GLU A 64 5.42 -10.69 17.76
CA GLU A 64 5.05 -9.44 18.42
C GLU A 64 4.66 -8.40 17.39
N MET A 65 3.64 -7.61 17.73
CA MET A 65 3.09 -6.58 16.87
C MET A 65 3.15 -5.23 17.56
N PHE A 66 3.89 -4.30 16.96
CA PHE A 66 4.06 -2.93 17.42
C PHE A 66 3.30 -1.99 16.47
N ARG A 67 2.55 -1.04 17.03
CA ARG A 67 1.79 -0.04 16.28
C ARG A 67 2.19 1.35 16.75
N HIS A 68 1.99 2.34 15.88
CA HIS A 68 2.21 3.77 16.20
C HIS A 68 1.44 4.25 17.45
N ASP A 69 0.30 3.61 17.73
CA ASP A 69 -0.47 3.72 18.95
C ASP A 69 -0.57 2.32 19.59
N PRO A 70 0.12 2.08 20.73
CA PRO A 70 0.06 0.82 21.44
C PRO A 70 -1.35 0.40 21.90
N SER A 71 -2.30 1.34 22.06
CA SER A 71 -3.69 1.02 22.44
C SER A 71 -4.42 0.17 21.39
N LEU A 72 -3.93 0.21 20.14
CA LEU A 72 -4.45 -0.58 19.02
C LEU A 72 -3.92 -2.02 19.03
N ASN A 73 -2.98 -2.36 19.90
CA ASN A 73 -2.49 -3.73 20.04
C ASN A 73 -3.57 -4.64 20.64
N LYS A 74 -3.67 -5.87 20.10
CA LYS A 74 -4.68 -6.86 20.49
C LYS A 74 -3.98 -8.12 20.94
N SER A 75 -4.39 -8.65 22.10
CA SER A 75 -3.92 -9.94 22.58
C SER A 75 -4.26 -11.04 21.56
N GLY A 76 -3.34 -11.99 21.37
CA GLY A 76 -3.49 -13.09 20.41
C GLY A 76 -3.34 -12.70 18.93
N TYR A 77 -3.05 -11.43 18.62
CA TYR A 77 -2.77 -11.04 17.24
C TYR A 77 -1.35 -11.47 16.84
N ASP A 78 -1.25 -12.34 15.84
CA ASP A 78 0.04 -12.73 15.24
C ASP A 78 0.18 -12.09 13.84
N PRO A 79 1.18 -11.21 13.61
CA PRO A 79 1.40 -10.61 12.30
C PRO A 79 1.87 -11.63 11.25
N ARG A 80 2.53 -12.73 11.65
CA ARG A 80 3.15 -13.70 10.75
C ARG A 80 2.13 -14.52 9.96
N VAL A 81 0.90 -14.66 10.49
CA VAL A 81 -0.18 -15.35 9.79
C VAL A 81 -0.91 -14.45 8.78
N ARG A 82 -0.61 -13.15 8.73
CA ARG A 82 -1.30 -12.17 7.89
C ARG A 82 -0.75 -12.18 6.45
N GLY A 83 -1.63 -11.94 5.48
CA GLY A 83 -1.28 -11.96 4.06
C GLY A 83 -0.14 -11.01 3.70
N TRP A 84 -0.17 -9.77 4.20
CA TRP A 84 0.90 -8.78 3.96
C TRP A 84 2.27 -9.27 4.45
N TYR A 85 2.32 -9.94 5.60
CA TYR A 85 3.56 -10.45 6.18
C TYR A 85 4.09 -11.63 5.36
N LYS A 86 3.23 -12.63 5.11
CA LYS A 86 3.58 -13.82 4.32
C LYS A 86 4.05 -13.45 2.91
N GLN A 87 3.35 -12.52 2.25
CA GLN A 87 3.71 -12.07 0.91
C GLN A 87 5.06 -11.36 0.90
N THR A 88 5.35 -10.52 1.91
CA THR A 88 6.65 -9.85 2.03
C THR A 88 7.79 -10.85 2.22
N LEU A 89 7.59 -11.89 3.05
CA LEU A 89 8.58 -12.95 3.24
C LEU A 89 8.80 -13.75 1.95
N ALA A 90 7.72 -14.11 1.25
CA ALA A 90 7.79 -14.91 0.02
C ALA A 90 8.52 -14.15 -1.10
N GLU A 91 8.33 -12.84 -1.19
CA GLU A 91 8.94 -11.98 -2.21
C GLU A 91 10.35 -11.50 -1.82
N ASN A 92 10.72 -11.59 -0.53
CA ASN A 92 11.99 -11.14 0.04
C ASN A 92 12.39 -9.71 -0.37
N LYS A 93 11.41 -8.81 -0.50
CA LYS A 93 11.60 -7.41 -0.89
C LYS A 93 10.41 -6.57 -0.42
N ALA A 94 10.57 -5.26 -0.50
CA ALA A 94 9.46 -4.33 -0.28
C ALA A 94 8.33 -4.58 -1.30
N ILE A 95 7.10 -4.63 -0.82
CA ILE A 95 5.92 -4.85 -1.67
C ILE A 95 4.79 -3.87 -1.37
N THR A 96 3.84 -3.84 -2.30
CA THR A 96 2.53 -3.25 -2.11
C THR A 96 1.52 -4.38 -2.23
N THR A 97 0.66 -4.55 -1.23
CA THR A 97 -0.40 -5.56 -1.30
C THR A 97 -1.44 -5.20 -2.36
N LYS A 98 -2.23 -6.19 -2.78
CA LYS A 98 -3.53 -5.91 -3.40
C LYS A 98 -4.38 -5.01 -2.48
N PRO A 99 -5.32 -4.22 -3.04
CA PRO A 99 -6.26 -3.46 -2.24
C PRO A 99 -7.14 -4.39 -1.40
N TYR A 100 -7.40 -4.04 -0.14
CA TYR A 100 -8.29 -4.79 0.75
C TYR A 100 -8.89 -3.88 1.83
N VAL A 101 -9.98 -4.31 2.47
CA VAL A 101 -10.58 -3.59 3.59
C VAL A 101 -9.79 -3.89 4.86
N SER A 102 -9.17 -2.87 5.45
CA SER A 102 -8.41 -2.98 6.70
C SER A 102 -9.34 -3.22 7.88
N VAL A 103 -9.09 -4.28 8.66
CA VAL A 103 -9.86 -4.59 9.90
C VAL A 103 -9.72 -3.50 10.96
N THR A 104 -8.58 -2.82 11.02
CA THR A 104 -8.35 -1.77 12.03
C THR A 104 -8.94 -0.44 11.59
N MET A 105 -8.85 -0.11 10.30
CA MET A 105 -9.27 1.20 9.78
C MET A 105 -10.68 1.20 9.20
N GLN A 106 -11.27 0.03 8.96
CA GLN A 106 -12.60 -0.14 8.37
C GLN A 106 -12.78 0.59 7.03
N THR A 107 -11.69 0.75 6.27
CA THR A 107 -11.67 1.39 4.95
C THR A 107 -10.75 0.62 3.99
N LEU A 108 -10.90 0.90 2.69
CA LEU A 108 -10.08 0.34 1.62
C LEU A 108 -8.64 0.88 1.70
N VAL A 109 -7.68 -0.02 1.78
CA VAL A 109 -6.26 0.31 1.89
C VAL A 109 -5.43 -0.52 0.92
N VAL A 110 -4.21 -0.05 0.66
CA VAL A 110 -3.08 -0.94 0.37
C VAL A 110 -2.12 -0.90 1.55
N THR A 111 -1.40 -2.00 1.78
CA THR A 111 -0.30 -2.03 2.73
C THR A 111 1.02 -1.94 1.96
N LEU A 112 1.83 -0.95 2.32
CA LEU A 112 3.23 -0.88 1.92
C LEU A 112 4.05 -1.62 2.97
N THR A 113 4.91 -2.52 2.55
CA THR A 113 5.79 -3.29 3.46
C THR A 113 7.24 -3.21 3.01
N ASP A 114 8.15 -3.36 3.97
CA ASP A 114 9.59 -3.51 3.72
C ASP A 114 10.16 -4.50 4.76
N PRO A 115 10.80 -5.61 4.33
CA PRO A 115 11.37 -6.59 5.26
C PRO A 115 12.57 -5.98 6.00
N VAL A 116 12.55 -6.08 7.34
CA VAL A 116 13.67 -5.68 8.20
C VAL A 116 14.66 -6.84 8.25
N ILE A 117 15.90 -6.59 7.82
CA ILE A 117 16.93 -7.63 7.65
C ILE A 117 18.11 -7.36 8.60
N GLU A 118 18.54 -8.38 9.32
CA GLU A 118 19.74 -8.38 10.16
C GLU A 118 20.53 -9.67 9.86
N ASN A 119 21.83 -9.55 9.58
CA ASN A 119 22.70 -10.69 9.23
C ASN A 119 22.09 -11.60 8.14
N GLU A 120 21.62 -10.99 7.04
CA GLU A 120 20.98 -11.67 5.90
C GLU A 120 19.66 -12.41 6.22
N GLN A 121 19.14 -12.28 7.44
CA GLN A 121 17.87 -12.88 7.85
C GLN A 121 16.79 -11.82 8.05
N ILE A 122 15.57 -12.11 7.59
CA ILE A 122 14.42 -11.26 7.91
C ILE A 122 14.07 -11.44 9.39
N ILE A 123 14.15 -10.34 10.16
CA ILE A 123 13.79 -10.30 11.58
C ILE A 123 12.40 -9.73 11.85
N GLY A 124 11.77 -9.17 10.82
CA GLY A 124 10.42 -8.66 10.87
C GLY A 124 10.04 -7.90 9.62
N VAL A 125 8.88 -7.25 9.64
CA VAL A 125 8.36 -6.48 8.52
C VAL A 125 7.84 -5.15 9.03
N ALA A 126 8.43 -4.05 8.54
CA ALA A 126 7.89 -2.71 8.71
C ALA A 126 6.79 -2.50 7.68
N ALA A 127 5.66 -1.92 8.10
CA ALA A 127 4.50 -1.78 7.25
C ALA A 127 3.69 -0.54 7.56
N SER A 128 2.98 -0.02 6.55
CA SER A 128 2.04 1.08 6.72
C SER A 128 0.83 0.93 5.79
N ASN A 129 -0.35 1.20 6.33
CA ASN A 129 -1.59 1.20 5.57
C ASN A 129 -1.84 2.58 4.98
N LEU A 130 -1.95 2.62 3.67
CA LEU A 130 -2.34 3.81 2.92
C LEU A 130 -3.83 3.71 2.60
N ALA A 131 -4.63 4.60 3.18
CA ALA A 131 -6.03 4.74 2.82
C ALA A 131 -6.15 5.23 1.37
N LEU A 132 -7.03 4.60 0.60
CA LEU A 132 -7.16 4.89 -0.83
C LEU A 132 -8.21 5.96 -1.14
N ASP A 133 -9.02 6.38 -0.17
CA ASP A 133 -10.16 7.29 -0.38
C ASP A 133 -9.78 8.58 -1.12
N LYS A 134 -8.67 9.22 -0.72
CA LYS A 134 -8.19 10.44 -1.39
C LYS A 134 -7.68 10.13 -2.80
N LEU A 135 -6.88 9.08 -2.97
CA LEU A 135 -6.36 8.69 -4.29
C LEU A 135 -7.50 8.35 -5.26
N ILE A 136 -8.52 7.63 -4.79
CA ILE A 136 -9.71 7.31 -5.58
C ILE A 136 -10.41 8.59 -6.03
N LYS A 137 -10.63 9.54 -5.11
CA LYS A 137 -11.23 10.85 -5.46
C LYS A 137 -10.40 11.60 -6.49
N ASP A 138 -9.09 11.67 -6.29
CA ASP A 138 -8.16 12.37 -7.18
C ASP A 138 -8.17 11.74 -8.58
N VAL A 139 -8.15 10.40 -8.69
CA VAL A 139 -8.25 9.68 -9.98
C VAL A 139 -9.59 9.95 -10.67
N LEU A 140 -10.70 9.88 -9.94
CA LEU A 140 -12.03 10.08 -10.51
C LEU A 140 -12.32 11.53 -10.90
N ALA A 141 -11.52 12.48 -10.41
CA ALA A 141 -11.57 13.89 -10.78
C ALA A 141 -10.74 14.23 -12.03
N ILE A 142 -9.97 13.29 -12.59
CA ILE A 142 -9.22 13.51 -13.82
C ILE A 142 -10.20 13.73 -14.97
N GLU A 143 -10.16 14.92 -15.56
CA GLU A 143 -10.93 15.26 -16.75
C GLU A 143 -10.27 14.64 -17.98
N VAL A 144 -10.88 13.59 -18.51
CA VAL A 144 -10.43 12.92 -19.74
C VAL A 144 -11.21 13.50 -20.92
N PRO A 145 -10.56 14.13 -21.92
CA PRO A 145 -11.24 14.70 -23.07
C PRO A 145 -12.17 13.69 -23.78
N GLY A 146 -13.33 14.17 -24.22
CA GLY A 146 -14.40 13.36 -24.82
C GLY A 146 -15.31 12.72 -23.76
N ALA A 147 -15.87 11.55 -24.05
CA ALA A 147 -16.71 10.78 -23.12
C ALA A 147 -15.89 9.78 -22.27
N GLY A 148 -14.58 10.02 -22.12
CA GLY A 148 -13.67 9.13 -21.40
C GLY A 148 -13.81 9.22 -19.88
N GLN A 149 -13.27 8.23 -19.18
CA GLN A 149 -13.15 8.22 -17.72
C GLN A 149 -11.82 7.62 -17.28
N ALA A 150 -11.24 8.17 -16.21
CA ALA A 150 -10.08 7.58 -15.57
C ALA A 150 -10.52 6.49 -14.57
N ILE A 151 -9.78 5.38 -14.55
CA ILE A 151 -9.92 4.30 -13.57
C ILE A 151 -8.53 4.00 -13.01
N LEU A 152 -8.48 3.40 -11.83
CA LEU A 152 -7.23 2.87 -11.25
C LEU A 152 -7.38 1.37 -11.05
N ILE A 153 -6.38 0.62 -11.48
CA ILE A 153 -6.28 -0.83 -11.31
C ILE A 153 -4.93 -1.18 -10.71
N ASP A 154 -4.85 -2.26 -9.94
CA ASP A 154 -3.56 -2.82 -9.52
C ASP A 154 -2.91 -3.62 -10.67
N ARG A 155 -1.65 -4.04 -10.47
CA ARG A 155 -0.90 -4.83 -11.46
C ARG A 155 -1.46 -6.23 -11.71
N GLN A 156 -2.44 -6.67 -10.93
CA GLN A 156 -3.14 -7.95 -11.09
C GLN A 156 -4.55 -7.75 -11.68
N GLY A 157 -4.90 -6.53 -12.06
CA GLY A 157 -6.18 -6.17 -12.64
C GLY A 157 -7.32 -6.00 -11.66
N THR A 158 -7.04 -5.90 -10.36
CA THR A 158 -8.05 -5.55 -9.36
C THR A 158 -8.41 -4.07 -9.51
N VAL A 159 -9.69 -3.76 -9.64
CA VAL A 159 -10.17 -2.37 -9.73
C VAL A 159 -10.07 -1.68 -8.37
N VAL A 160 -9.36 -0.55 -8.34
CA VAL A 160 -9.14 0.29 -7.15
C VAL A 160 -10.05 1.52 -7.16
N ALA A 161 -10.16 2.20 -8.30
CA ALA A 161 -10.99 3.40 -8.47
C ALA A 161 -11.87 3.28 -9.71
N HIS A 162 -13.18 3.45 -9.51
CA HIS A 162 -14.18 3.46 -10.58
C HIS A 162 -15.41 4.28 -10.15
N LYS A 163 -16.11 4.92 -11.09
CA LYS A 163 -17.32 5.71 -10.80
C LYS A 163 -18.45 4.86 -10.20
N ASN A 164 -18.65 3.66 -10.76
CA ASN A 164 -19.48 2.62 -10.16
C ASN A 164 -18.71 1.90 -9.04
N LYS A 165 -19.16 2.06 -7.79
CA LYS A 165 -18.53 1.45 -6.61
C LYS A 165 -18.65 -0.07 -6.58
N ASP A 166 -19.65 -0.65 -7.27
CA ASP A 166 -19.84 -2.11 -7.33
C ASP A 166 -18.74 -2.83 -8.11
N PHE A 167 -17.86 -2.07 -8.78
CA PHE A 167 -16.72 -2.59 -9.50
C PHE A 167 -15.44 -2.60 -8.67
N ILE A 168 -15.39 -1.86 -7.55
CA ILE A 168 -14.22 -1.83 -6.68
C ILE A 168 -13.97 -3.25 -6.13
N LEU A 169 -12.71 -3.69 -6.15
CA LEU A 169 -12.24 -5.05 -5.83
C LEU A 169 -12.63 -6.17 -6.82
N LYS A 170 -13.33 -5.88 -7.93
CA LYS A 170 -13.53 -6.84 -9.02
C LYS A 170 -12.35 -6.88 -9.98
N GLN A 171 -12.24 -7.93 -10.77
CA GLN A 171 -11.27 -7.97 -11.87
C GLN A 171 -11.71 -7.07 -13.02
N VAL A 172 -10.77 -6.33 -13.62
CA VAL A 172 -11.06 -5.43 -14.75
C VAL A 172 -11.68 -6.19 -15.93
N SER A 173 -11.28 -7.44 -16.14
CA SER A 173 -11.82 -8.34 -17.16
C SER A 173 -13.31 -8.66 -16.98
N GLU A 174 -13.86 -8.51 -15.77
CA GLU A 174 -15.29 -8.70 -15.52
C GLU A 174 -16.13 -7.49 -15.95
N ILE A 175 -15.52 -6.30 -16.00
CA ILE A 175 -16.20 -5.04 -16.31
C ILE A 175 -15.91 -4.53 -17.73
N ALA A 176 -14.78 -4.95 -18.28
CA ALA A 176 -14.30 -4.62 -19.62
C ALA A 176 -13.43 -5.79 -20.13
N PRO A 177 -14.06 -6.86 -20.67
CA PRO A 177 -13.35 -8.07 -21.12
C PRO A 177 -12.27 -7.83 -22.18
N GLU A 178 -12.36 -6.71 -22.90
CA GLU A 178 -11.39 -6.26 -23.89
C GLU A 178 -10.11 -5.69 -23.27
N LEU A 179 -10.11 -5.33 -21.98
CA LEU A 179 -8.94 -4.80 -21.29
C LEU A 179 -8.04 -5.94 -20.81
N ASN A 180 -6.99 -6.22 -21.59
CA ASN A 180 -5.88 -7.08 -21.16
C ASN A 180 -4.85 -6.24 -20.37
N ILE A 181 -4.49 -6.68 -19.16
CA ILE A 181 -3.48 -6.04 -18.32
C ILE A 181 -2.12 -5.91 -19.01
N ASP A 182 -1.71 -6.90 -19.79
CA ASP A 182 -0.43 -6.86 -20.52
C ASP A 182 -0.39 -5.72 -21.55
N SER A 183 -1.55 -5.32 -22.07
CA SER A 183 -1.68 -4.19 -23.00
C SER A 183 -1.68 -2.83 -22.31
N LEU A 184 -1.83 -2.79 -20.97
CA LEU A 184 -1.92 -1.56 -20.16
C LEU A 184 -0.61 -1.21 -19.43
N ILE A 185 0.38 -2.11 -19.42
CA ILE A 185 1.67 -1.95 -18.73
C ILE A 185 2.81 -1.50 -19.67
N GLN A 186 2.56 -1.45 -20.99
CA GLN A 186 3.51 -0.91 -21.99
C GLN A 186 3.67 0.62 -21.87
#